data_AF-A0A9P7RIK1-F1
#
_entry.id   AF-A0A9P7RIK1-F1
#
_cell.length_a   1.000
_cell.length_b   1.000
_cell.length_c   1.000
_cell.angle_alpha   90.00
_cell.angle_beta   90.00
_cell.angle_gamma   90.00
#
_symmetry.space_group_name_H-M   'P 1'
#
loop_
_entity.id
_entity.type
_entity.pdbx_description
1 polymer ?
#
loop_
_entity_poly.entity_id
_entity_poly.type
_entity_poly.pdbx_seq_one_letter_code
_entity_poly.pdbx_strand_id
1 'polypeptide(L)'
;MPPKRRSTGAASGASKKAKTTAPEAEASSPASASAPADDDRDEQHLAYVELEKKKKPKQKCDGGKTCREQWVICEALCPFIWYLNGGDFAMADDGEFVDETAKLIGNLFLATLARLEFEGVLAADSEVEDLGCVMAGMLKVASAFRGFDLFYVAAYAKKHGITLKGVPGLKALVDDLEGEEEELPNAEEHGEDPWGWADALASYKKGRKIGGDDLDITSWTPAKRKQHAFNKKDPLGKKEIDAIKNGMVMMLG
;
A
#
# COMPACT_ATOMS: atom_id res chain seq x y z
N MET A 1 -2.55 -5.36 -55.19
CA MET A 1 -3.42 -6.43 -55.72
C MET A 1 -3.24 -7.67 -54.86
N PRO A 2 -4.24 -8.11 -54.09
CA PRO A 2 -4.26 -9.44 -53.49
C PRO A 2 -4.93 -10.44 -54.44
N PRO A 3 -4.55 -11.73 -54.45
CA PRO A 3 -5.31 -12.73 -55.17
C PRO A 3 -6.56 -13.15 -54.37
N LYS A 4 -7.72 -13.01 -55.01
CA LYS A 4 -8.97 -13.71 -54.68
C LYS A 4 -8.95 -15.13 -55.26
N ARG A 5 -9.51 -16.10 -54.53
CA ARG A 5 -10.42 -17.20 -54.95
C ARG A 5 -10.40 -18.29 -53.87
N ARG A 6 -11.42 -19.12 -53.59
CA ARG A 6 -12.89 -19.17 -53.84
C ARG A 6 -13.35 -20.53 -53.24
N SER A 7 -14.52 -20.56 -52.57
CA SER A 7 -15.51 -21.68 -52.37
C SER A 7 -15.03 -23.07 -51.93
N THR A 8 -15.69 -23.78 -51.01
CA THR A 8 -17.05 -24.41 -51.08
C THR A 8 -17.44 -24.87 -49.65
N GLY A 9 -18.67 -24.80 -49.16
CA GLY A 9 -19.88 -25.60 -49.48
C GLY A 9 -20.35 -26.32 -48.18
N ALA A 10 -21.50 -25.94 -47.60
CA ALA A 10 -22.76 -26.73 -47.45
C ALA A 10 -22.63 -27.98 -46.52
N ALA A 11 -23.54 -28.38 -45.60
CA ALA A 11 -24.98 -28.19 -45.42
C ALA A 11 -25.44 -28.78 -44.05
N SER A 12 -26.73 -28.58 -43.75
CA SER A 12 -27.63 -29.41 -42.89
C SER A 12 -27.50 -29.19 -41.38
N GLY A 13 -28.56 -29.08 -40.58
CA GLY A 13 -29.99 -29.22 -40.80
C GLY A 13 -30.65 -29.19 -39.41
N ALA A 14 -31.80 -28.52 -39.29
CA ALA A 14 -32.56 -28.39 -38.06
C ALA A 14 -33.38 -29.66 -37.76
N SER A 15 -33.55 -30.01 -36.48
CA SER A 15 -34.78 -30.67 -36.00
C SER A 15 -34.99 -30.57 -34.49
N LYS A 16 -36.27 -30.39 -34.15
CA LYS A 16 -36.90 -30.18 -32.86
C LYS A 16 -36.90 -31.42 -31.96
N LYS A 17 -36.94 -31.22 -30.63
CA LYS A 17 -37.66 -32.04 -29.64
C LYS A 17 -37.95 -31.15 -28.42
N ALA A 18 -39.19 -30.75 -28.17
CA ALA A 18 -40.30 -31.49 -27.55
C ALA A 18 -40.24 -31.47 -26.01
N LYS A 19 -41.29 -30.87 -25.48
CA LYS A 19 -41.67 -30.61 -24.09
C LYS A 19 -42.53 -31.78 -23.59
N THR A 20 -42.28 -32.27 -22.37
CA THR A 20 -43.28 -33.02 -21.59
C THR A 20 -43.08 -32.81 -20.09
N THR A 21 -44.18 -32.42 -19.45
CA THR A 21 -44.45 -32.19 -18.02
C THR A 21 -45.06 -33.44 -17.35
N ALA A 22 -44.92 -33.57 -16.02
CA ALA A 22 -45.95 -33.96 -15.01
C ALA A 22 -45.28 -34.62 -13.76
N PRO A 23 -45.97 -34.82 -12.62
CA PRO A 23 -46.37 -33.79 -11.64
C PRO A 23 -46.01 -34.15 -10.18
N GLU A 24 -46.30 -33.22 -9.25
CA GLU A 24 -46.27 -33.34 -7.79
C GLU A 24 -47.26 -34.40 -7.24
N ALA A 25 -46.90 -34.97 -6.08
CA ALA A 25 -47.85 -35.52 -5.11
C ALA A 25 -47.29 -35.36 -3.68
N GLU A 26 -48.02 -34.62 -2.85
CA GLU A 26 -47.88 -34.58 -1.39
C GLU A 26 -48.26 -35.92 -0.74
N ALA A 27 -47.67 -36.25 0.41
CA ALA A 27 -48.41 -36.44 1.67
C ALA A 27 -47.59 -37.12 2.78
N SER A 28 -47.67 -36.51 3.97
CA SER A 28 -47.78 -37.13 5.31
C SER A 28 -46.59 -37.86 5.94
N SER A 29 -46.06 -37.22 6.99
CA SER A 29 -45.52 -37.83 8.23
C SER A 29 -46.67 -38.52 9.02
N PRO A 30 -46.43 -39.39 10.05
CA PRO A 30 -45.63 -39.06 11.24
C PRO A 30 -44.87 -40.22 11.96
N ALA A 31 -43.98 -39.82 12.89
CA ALA A 31 -43.76 -40.38 14.25
C ALA A 31 -42.29 -40.69 14.66
N SER A 32 -41.76 -39.80 15.52
CA SER A 32 -41.04 -40.02 16.78
C SER A 32 -39.92 -41.07 16.88
N ALA A 33 -38.69 -40.61 17.18
CA ALA A 33 -37.94 -41.02 18.39
C ALA A 33 -36.67 -40.17 18.64
N SER A 34 -36.50 -39.82 19.93
CA SER A 34 -35.26 -39.47 20.66
C SER A 34 -34.43 -38.24 20.25
N ALA A 35 -34.57 -37.20 21.06
CA ALA A 35 -33.58 -36.13 21.23
C ALA A 35 -32.38 -36.63 22.08
N PRO A 36 -31.14 -36.23 21.74
CA PRO A 36 -30.05 -36.22 22.70
C PRO A 36 -29.98 -34.88 23.44
N ALA A 37 -29.88 -35.01 24.77
CA ALA A 37 -29.42 -34.08 25.80
C ALA A 37 -29.14 -32.60 25.41
N ASP A 38 -29.91 -31.71 26.04
CA ASP A 38 -29.70 -30.27 26.16
C ASP A 38 -28.52 -29.91 27.08
N ASP A 39 -27.28 -30.31 26.77
CA ASP A 39 -26.09 -29.92 27.56
C ASP A 39 -24.98 -29.26 26.73
N ASP A 40 -24.89 -29.53 25.42
CA ASP A 40 -23.83 -28.95 24.55
C ASP A 40 -24.18 -27.56 23.98
N ARG A 41 -25.44 -27.13 24.08
CA ARG A 41 -25.90 -25.88 23.46
C ARG A 41 -25.47 -24.64 24.26
N ASP A 42 -25.30 -24.80 25.57
CA ASP A 42 -24.85 -23.73 26.46
C ASP A 42 -23.34 -23.51 26.37
N GLU A 43 -22.53 -24.55 26.14
CA GLU A 43 -21.08 -24.40 25.91
C GLU A 43 -20.77 -23.70 24.58
N GLN A 44 -21.49 -24.01 23.50
CA GLN A 44 -21.30 -23.29 22.23
C GLN A 44 -21.76 -21.84 22.31
N HIS A 45 -22.83 -21.55 23.05
CA HIS A 45 -23.32 -20.19 23.23
C HIS A 45 -22.40 -19.38 24.16
N LEU A 46 -21.80 -20.01 25.17
CA LEU A 46 -20.77 -19.41 26.02
C LEU A 46 -19.47 -19.16 25.25
N ALA A 47 -19.03 -20.11 24.40
CA ALA A 47 -17.87 -19.91 23.52
C ALA A 47 -18.11 -18.78 22.51
N TYR A 48 -19.32 -18.67 21.93
CA TYR A 48 -19.68 -17.56 21.04
C TYR A 48 -19.70 -16.22 21.78
N VAL A 49 -20.30 -16.18 22.97
CA VAL A 49 -20.37 -14.97 23.81
C VAL A 49 -18.99 -14.57 24.34
N GLU A 50 -18.09 -15.53 24.58
CA GLU A 50 -16.70 -15.27 25.01
C GLU A 50 -15.80 -14.83 23.84
N LEU A 51 -16.05 -15.33 22.62
CA LEU A 51 -15.46 -14.80 21.38
C LEU A 51 -15.95 -13.38 21.08
N GLU A 52 -17.24 -13.08 21.30
CA GLU A 52 -17.77 -11.72 21.17
C GLU A 52 -17.25 -10.77 22.24
N LYS A 53 -16.96 -11.26 23.46
CA LYS A 53 -16.32 -10.47 24.53
C LYS A 53 -14.81 -10.26 24.31
N LYS A 54 -14.15 -11.12 23.53
CA LYS A 54 -12.74 -10.97 23.12
C LYS A 54 -12.53 -10.08 21.90
N LYS A 55 -13.58 -9.76 21.13
CA LYS A 55 -13.52 -8.63 20.22
C LYS A 55 -13.37 -7.36 21.05
N LYS A 56 -12.10 -6.92 21.21
CA LYS A 56 -11.80 -5.55 21.64
C LYS A 56 -12.75 -4.62 20.89
N PRO A 57 -13.38 -3.64 21.56
CA PRO A 57 -14.25 -2.71 20.87
C PRO A 57 -13.44 -2.15 19.72
N LYS A 58 -13.95 -2.28 18.48
CA LYS A 58 -13.41 -1.55 17.33
C LYS A 58 -13.27 -0.13 17.83
N GLN A 59 -12.03 0.30 18.08
CA GLN A 59 -11.79 1.65 18.55
C GLN A 59 -12.23 2.51 17.39
N LYS A 60 -13.43 3.06 17.53
CA LYS A 60 -14.08 3.82 16.49
C LYS A 60 -13.11 4.95 16.21
N CYS A 61 -12.62 5.01 14.98
CA CYS A 61 -11.78 6.09 14.51
C CYS A 61 -12.43 7.41 14.98
N ASP A 62 -11.61 8.37 15.32
CA ASP A 62 -11.98 9.77 15.56
C ASP A 62 -12.56 10.46 14.31
N GLY A 63 -13.27 9.72 13.45
CA GLY A 63 -13.82 10.16 12.18
C GLY A 63 -12.90 9.94 10.98
N GLY A 64 -11.99 8.96 11.03
CA GLY A 64 -11.15 8.60 9.87
C GLY A 64 -10.09 9.63 9.51
N LYS A 65 -9.66 10.46 10.48
CA LYS A 65 -8.67 11.51 10.23
C LYS A 65 -7.26 10.96 10.18
N THR A 66 -6.88 10.12 11.14
CA THR A 66 -5.49 9.64 11.26
C THR A 66 -5.08 8.66 10.15
N CYS A 67 -5.92 7.68 9.78
CA CYS A 67 -5.61 6.74 8.69
C CYS A 67 -5.62 7.42 7.30
N ARG A 68 -6.55 8.35 7.07
CA ARG A 68 -6.60 9.11 5.80
C ARG A 68 -5.46 10.10 5.71
N GLU A 69 -5.12 10.79 6.78
CA GLU A 69 -3.94 11.67 6.83
C GLU A 69 -2.66 10.88 6.55
N GLN A 70 -2.51 9.68 7.12
CA GLN A 70 -1.40 8.78 6.82
C GLN A 70 -1.41 8.33 5.36
N TRP A 71 -2.57 7.96 4.82
CA TRP A 71 -2.68 7.58 3.41
C TRP A 71 -2.31 8.73 2.47
N VAL A 72 -2.76 9.95 2.75
CA VAL A 72 -2.41 11.15 1.96
C VAL A 72 -0.90 11.40 1.98
N ILE A 73 -0.21 11.13 3.10
CA ILE A 73 1.26 11.19 3.15
C ILE A 73 1.86 10.12 2.24
N CYS A 74 1.37 8.88 2.28
CA CYS A 74 1.83 7.79 1.41
C CYS A 74 1.58 8.06 -0.08
N GLU A 75 0.39 8.56 -0.41
CA GLU A 75 -0.01 8.97 -1.76
C GLU A 75 0.94 10.05 -2.30
N ALA A 76 1.33 11.04 -1.47
CA ALA A 76 2.23 12.11 -1.87
C ALA A 76 3.71 11.67 -1.98
N LEU A 77 4.14 10.69 -1.17
CA LEU A 77 5.51 10.17 -1.19
C LEU A 77 5.83 9.44 -2.49
N CYS A 78 4.90 8.65 -3.02
CA CYS A 78 5.10 7.91 -4.26
C CYS A 78 5.51 8.80 -5.46
N PRO A 79 4.77 9.85 -5.85
CA PRO A 79 5.15 10.74 -6.94
C PRO A 79 6.36 11.60 -6.59
N PHE A 80 6.59 11.95 -5.31
CA PHE A 80 7.82 12.61 -4.90
C PHE A 80 9.05 11.78 -5.26
N ILE A 81 9.02 10.48 -4.92
CA ILE A 81 10.14 9.56 -5.18
C ILE A 81 10.31 9.28 -6.68
N TRP A 82 9.21 9.10 -7.42
CA TRP A 82 9.26 8.65 -8.82
C TRP A 82 9.33 9.74 -9.88
N TYR A 83 8.62 10.85 -9.69
CA TYR A 83 8.40 11.84 -10.75
C TYR A 83 9.00 13.21 -10.45
N LEU A 84 9.28 13.49 -9.18
CA LEU A 84 9.86 14.75 -8.75
C LEU A 84 11.35 14.56 -8.41
N ASN A 85 11.81 15.17 -7.33
CA ASN A 85 13.23 15.22 -6.95
C ASN A 85 13.69 13.98 -6.18
N GLY A 86 12.96 12.86 -6.24
CA GLY A 86 13.35 11.61 -5.58
C GLY A 86 14.67 11.02 -6.08
N GLY A 87 15.06 11.35 -7.32
CA GLY A 87 16.39 11.01 -7.84
C GLY A 87 17.52 11.65 -7.03
N ASP A 88 17.34 12.89 -6.57
CA ASP A 88 18.35 13.57 -5.73
C ASP A 88 18.46 12.91 -4.36
N PHE A 89 17.35 12.42 -3.81
CA PHE A 89 17.34 11.64 -2.58
C PHE A 89 18.17 10.36 -2.72
N ALA A 90 18.03 9.63 -3.83
CA ALA A 90 18.80 8.40 -4.07
C ALA A 90 20.29 8.65 -4.37
N MET A 91 20.66 9.89 -4.72
CA MET A 91 22.02 10.30 -5.08
C MET A 91 22.73 11.07 -3.97
N ALA A 92 22.16 11.14 -2.75
CA ALA A 92 22.81 11.80 -1.63
C ALA A 92 24.11 11.06 -1.23
N ASP A 93 25.15 11.82 -0.86
CA ASP A 93 26.46 11.28 -0.47
C ASP A 93 26.46 10.49 0.86
N ASP A 94 25.31 10.42 1.54
CA ASP A 94 25.10 9.65 2.78
C ASP A 94 24.17 8.47 2.50
N GLY A 95 24.71 7.45 1.83
CA GLY A 95 23.96 6.27 1.40
C GLY A 95 23.37 5.45 2.55
N GLU A 96 24.02 5.43 3.73
CA GLU A 96 23.50 4.76 4.92
C GLU A 96 22.23 5.46 5.42
N PHE A 97 22.25 6.79 5.47
CA PHE A 97 21.08 7.55 5.90
C PHE A 97 19.93 7.48 4.88
N VAL A 98 20.25 7.45 3.57
CA VAL A 98 19.26 7.21 2.51
C VAL A 98 18.59 5.84 2.70
N ASP A 99 19.37 4.79 2.95
CA ASP A 99 18.85 3.44 3.19
C ASP A 99 17.95 3.37 4.43
N GLU A 100 18.38 3.96 5.56
CA GLU A 100 17.56 4.04 6.78
C GLU A 100 16.24 4.81 6.55
N THR A 101 16.30 5.93 5.84
CA THR A 101 15.11 6.74 5.52
C THR A 101 14.15 5.96 4.65
N ALA A 102 14.66 5.23 3.66
CA ALA A 102 13.84 4.50 2.72
C ALA A 102 13.21 3.24 3.36
N LYS A 103 13.91 2.57 4.29
CA LYS A 103 13.33 1.54 5.18
C LYS A 103 12.19 2.11 6.02
N LEU A 104 12.38 3.30 6.58
CA LEU A 104 11.36 3.96 7.37
C LEU A 104 10.10 4.29 6.54
N ILE A 105 10.28 4.70 5.28
CA ILE A 105 9.16 4.91 4.33
C ILE A 105 8.45 3.59 4.03
N GLY A 106 9.19 2.50 3.83
CA GLY A 106 8.62 1.16 3.64
C GLY A 106 7.75 0.72 4.83
N ASN A 107 8.29 0.84 6.05
CA ASN A 107 7.55 0.50 7.27
C ASN A 107 6.32 1.39 7.47
N LEU A 108 6.41 2.68 7.15
CA LEU A 108 5.25 3.59 7.19
C LEU A 108 4.13 3.09 6.28
N PHE A 109 4.48 2.71 5.05
CA PHE A 109 3.51 2.27 4.07
C PHE A 109 2.84 0.96 4.50
N LEU A 110 3.62 -0.03 4.95
CA LEU A 110 3.09 -1.30 5.43
C LEU A 110 2.24 -1.13 6.71
N ALA A 111 2.66 -0.29 7.66
CA ALA A 111 1.87 0.07 8.84
C ALA A 111 0.54 0.73 8.44
N THR A 112 0.55 1.60 7.43
CA THR A 112 -0.67 2.23 6.89
C THR A 112 -1.59 1.20 6.25
N LEU A 113 -1.06 0.23 5.46
CA LEU A 113 -1.87 -0.86 4.91
C LEU A 113 -2.50 -1.73 6.01
N ALA A 114 -1.73 -2.11 7.03
CA ALA A 114 -2.26 -2.85 8.18
C ALA A 114 -3.36 -2.07 8.91
N ARG A 115 -3.20 -0.74 9.04
CA ARG A 115 -4.21 0.14 9.62
C ARG A 115 -5.49 0.17 8.79
N LEU A 116 -5.38 0.35 7.47
CA LEU A 116 -6.51 0.36 6.55
C LEU A 116 -7.25 -0.99 6.56
N GLU A 117 -6.51 -2.10 6.67
CA GLU A 117 -7.09 -3.44 6.84
C GLU A 117 -7.87 -3.56 8.15
N PHE A 118 -7.27 -3.15 9.28
CA PHE A 118 -7.90 -3.18 10.60
C PHE A 118 -9.20 -2.34 10.63
N GLU A 119 -9.19 -1.20 9.95
CA GLU A 119 -10.34 -0.31 9.84
C GLU A 119 -11.38 -0.78 8.81
N GLY A 120 -11.08 -1.83 8.04
CA GLY A 120 -11.98 -2.40 7.05
C GLY A 120 -12.15 -1.55 5.79
N VAL A 121 -11.18 -0.67 5.51
CA VAL A 121 -11.17 0.21 4.33
C VAL A 121 -10.16 -0.22 3.27
N LEU A 122 -9.31 -1.21 3.54
CA LEU A 122 -8.44 -1.82 2.52
C LEU A 122 -9.23 -2.87 1.72
N ALA A 123 -10.00 -2.42 0.72
CA ALA A 123 -10.84 -3.30 -0.10
C ALA A 123 -10.85 -2.85 -1.56
N ALA A 124 -11.22 -3.76 -2.47
CA ALA A 124 -11.32 -3.45 -3.91
C ALA A 124 -12.38 -2.38 -4.23
N ASP A 125 -13.43 -2.28 -3.42
CA ASP A 125 -14.51 -1.30 -3.47
C ASP A 125 -14.35 -0.18 -2.43
N SER A 126 -13.12 0.02 -1.94
CA SER A 126 -12.81 1.07 -0.97
C SER A 126 -13.19 2.47 -1.47
N GLU A 127 -13.52 3.35 -0.52
CA GLU A 127 -13.63 4.79 -0.76
C GLU A 127 -12.28 5.42 -1.17
N VAL A 128 -11.16 4.74 -0.94
CA VAL A 128 -9.81 5.16 -1.34
C VAL A 128 -9.56 4.63 -2.76
N GLU A 129 -9.93 5.43 -3.76
CA GLU A 129 -9.96 5.00 -5.18
C GLU A 129 -8.56 4.72 -5.79
N ASP A 130 -7.51 5.24 -5.17
CA ASP A 130 -6.14 5.23 -5.66
C ASP A 130 -5.27 4.10 -5.06
N LEU A 131 -5.82 3.26 -4.18
CA LEU A 131 -5.11 2.13 -3.53
C LEU A 131 -4.23 1.35 -4.50
N GLY A 132 -4.83 0.84 -5.57
CA GLY A 132 -4.10 0.04 -6.57
C GLY A 132 -3.01 0.81 -7.31
N CYS A 133 -3.12 2.13 -7.42
CA CYS A 133 -2.11 2.98 -8.05
C CYS A 133 -0.93 3.23 -7.09
N VAL A 134 -1.22 3.64 -5.85
CA VAL A 134 -0.20 3.95 -4.84
C VAL A 134 0.56 2.68 -4.44
N MET A 135 -0.13 1.55 -4.25
CA MET A 135 0.50 0.25 -3.96
C MET A 135 1.44 -0.18 -5.10
N ALA A 136 1.02 -0.03 -6.36
CA ALA A 136 1.88 -0.32 -7.52
C ALA A 136 3.10 0.60 -7.56
N GLY A 137 2.91 1.89 -7.25
CA GLY A 137 3.98 2.87 -7.19
C GLY A 137 5.01 2.55 -6.10
N MET A 138 4.56 2.17 -4.91
CA MET A 138 5.44 1.77 -3.81
C MET A 138 6.21 0.49 -4.10
N LEU A 139 5.60 -0.49 -4.76
CA LEU A 139 6.31 -1.67 -5.27
C LEU A 139 7.44 -1.28 -6.23
N LYS A 140 7.17 -0.29 -7.09
CA LYS A 140 8.17 0.21 -8.03
C LYS A 140 9.29 0.98 -7.33
N VAL A 141 8.99 1.73 -6.26
CA VAL A 141 10.01 2.31 -5.36
C VAL A 141 10.88 1.19 -4.77
N ALA A 142 10.29 0.14 -4.23
CA ALA A 142 11.01 -0.99 -3.66
C ALA A 142 12.04 -1.60 -4.61
N SER A 143 11.60 -1.86 -5.85
CA SER A 143 12.45 -2.39 -6.92
C SER A 143 13.64 -1.49 -7.23
N ALA A 144 13.47 -0.16 -7.17
CA ALA A 144 14.54 0.79 -7.44
C ALA A 144 15.60 0.85 -6.33
N PHE A 145 15.19 0.72 -5.07
CA PHE A 145 16.10 0.84 -3.92
C PHE A 145 16.68 -0.50 -3.42
N ARG A 146 16.24 -1.64 -3.97
CA ARG A 146 16.82 -2.99 -3.71
C ARG A 146 17.05 -3.33 -2.22
N GLY A 147 16.08 -3.07 -1.36
CA GLY A 147 16.27 -3.31 0.08
C GLY A 147 15.04 -3.23 0.99
N PHE A 148 13.83 -3.22 0.44
CA PHE A 148 12.61 -3.15 1.26
C PHE A 148 11.77 -4.40 1.07
N ASP A 149 11.24 -4.91 2.17
CA ASP A 149 10.24 -5.97 2.22
C ASP A 149 8.86 -5.47 1.73
N LEU A 150 8.82 -4.67 0.67
CA LEU A 150 7.56 -4.21 0.08
C LEU A 150 6.89 -5.31 -0.77
N PHE A 151 7.43 -6.54 -0.78
CA PHE A 151 6.77 -7.74 -1.28
C PHE A 151 5.43 -7.98 -0.59
N TYR A 152 5.33 -7.66 0.71
CA TYR A 152 4.08 -7.66 1.45
C TYR A 152 2.99 -6.75 0.84
N VAL A 153 3.33 -5.72 0.06
CA VAL A 153 2.35 -4.90 -0.66
C VAL A 153 1.59 -5.72 -1.69
N ALA A 154 2.28 -6.61 -2.42
CA ALA A 154 1.63 -7.51 -3.37
C ALA A 154 0.74 -8.52 -2.64
N ALA A 155 1.19 -9.03 -1.48
CA ALA A 155 0.38 -9.90 -0.63
C ALA A 155 -0.91 -9.20 -0.13
N TYR A 156 -0.82 -7.94 0.33
CA TYR A 156 -2.00 -7.15 0.72
C TYR A 156 -2.96 -6.96 -0.46
N ALA A 157 -2.44 -6.66 -1.65
CA ALA A 157 -3.27 -6.48 -2.84
C ALA A 157 -3.99 -7.78 -3.22
N LYS A 158 -3.29 -8.92 -3.20
CA LYS A 158 -3.86 -10.25 -3.45
C LYS A 158 -4.94 -10.62 -2.43
N LYS A 159 -4.67 -10.42 -1.13
CA LYS A 159 -5.60 -10.73 -0.02
C LYS A 159 -6.93 -9.99 -0.17
N HIS A 160 -6.90 -8.72 -0.59
CA HIS A 160 -8.09 -7.86 -0.68
C HIS A 160 -8.65 -7.69 -2.09
N GLY A 161 -8.13 -8.42 -3.08
CA GLY A 161 -8.58 -8.34 -4.47
C GLY A 161 -8.33 -6.98 -5.12
N ILE A 162 -7.34 -6.22 -4.65
CA ILE A 162 -7.02 -4.89 -5.16
C ILE A 162 -6.23 -5.03 -6.47
N THR A 163 -6.74 -4.42 -7.54
CA THR A 163 -6.06 -4.41 -8.83
C THR A 163 -4.96 -3.35 -8.86
N LEU A 164 -3.70 -3.80 -8.91
CA LEU A 164 -2.54 -2.94 -9.09
C LEU A 164 -2.51 -2.34 -10.51
N LYS A 165 -2.29 -1.02 -10.64
CA LYS A 165 -2.35 -0.31 -11.94
C LYS A 165 -1.50 0.96 -11.96
N GLY A 166 -1.37 1.59 -13.12
CA GLY A 166 -0.81 2.95 -13.26
C GLY A 166 0.71 3.05 -13.37
N VAL A 167 1.45 1.95 -13.22
CA VAL A 167 2.93 1.96 -13.25
C VAL A 167 3.48 1.28 -14.52
N PRO A 168 4.41 1.93 -15.25
CA PRO A 168 5.11 1.30 -16.38
C PRO A 168 5.94 0.08 -15.95
N GLY A 169 5.79 -1.03 -16.68
CA GLY A 169 6.50 -2.27 -16.38
C GLY A 169 5.96 -3.04 -15.16
N LEU A 170 4.78 -2.66 -14.63
CA LEU A 170 4.16 -3.30 -13.47
C LEU A 170 4.01 -4.81 -13.61
N LYS A 171 3.66 -5.31 -14.80
CA LYS A 171 3.50 -6.75 -15.02
C LYS A 171 4.77 -7.53 -14.69
N ALA A 172 5.90 -7.14 -15.27
CA ALA A 172 7.18 -7.79 -14.99
C ALA A 172 7.54 -7.69 -13.50
N LEU A 173 7.24 -6.55 -12.88
CA LEU A 173 7.49 -6.35 -11.46
C LEU A 173 6.65 -7.29 -10.59
N VAL A 174 5.38 -7.53 -10.93
CA VAL A 174 4.51 -8.46 -10.18
C VAL A 174 4.90 -9.90 -10.46
N ASP A 175 5.20 -10.25 -11.71
CA ASP A 175 5.65 -11.59 -12.12
C ASP A 175 6.91 -12.02 -11.35
N ASP A 176 7.84 -11.08 -11.08
CA ASP A 176 9.05 -11.32 -10.27
C ASP A 176 8.74 -11.64 -8.79
N LEU A 177 7.53 -11.34 -8.31
CA LEU A 177 7.07 -11.61 -6.93
C LEU A 177 6.19 -12.86 -6.82
N GLU A 178 5.73 -13.40 -7.96
CA GLU A 178 4.88 -14.60 -8.01
C GLU A 178 5.70 -15.85 -7.64
N GLY A 179 5.86 -16.09 -6.34
CA GLY A 179 6.58 -17.26 -5.81
C GLY A 179 6.68 -17.30 -4.28
N GLU A 180 6.50 -16.16 -3.62
CA GLU A 180 6.63 -16.04 -2.17
C GLU A 180 5.23 -15.76 -1.56
N GLU A 181 4.58 -16.81 -1.05
CA GLU A 181 3.41 -16.62 -0.17
C GLU A 181 3.91 -16.23 1.21
N GLU A 182 4.06 -14.93 1.43
CA GLU A 182 4.37 -14.40 2.74
C GLU A 182 3.10 -14.25 3.60
N GLU A 183 3.18 -14.72 4.84
CA GLU A 183 2.09 -14.59 5.80
C GLU A 183 2.02 -13.14 6.29
N LEU A 184 0.87 -12.49 6.07
CA LEU A 184 0.65 -11.12 6.52
C LEU A 184 0.30 -11.10 8.01
N PRO A 185 0.90 -10.19 8.80
CA PRO A 185 0.54 -10.04 10.19
C PRO A 185 -0.94 -9.62 10.30
N ASN A 186 -1.65 -10.22 11.26
CA ASN A 186 -3.02 -9.86 11.57
C ASN A 186 -3.09 -8.97 12.82
N ALA A 187 -4.09 -8.11 12.85
CA ALA A 187 -4.26 -7.14 13.94
C ALA A 187 -4.61 -7.78 15.29
N GLU A 188 -5.15 -9.00 15.32
CA GLU A 188 -5.53 -9.70 16.56
C GLU A 188 -4.28 -10.13 17.35
N GLU A 189 -3.27 -10.63 16.65
CA GLU A 189 -2.03 -11.12 17.24
C GLU A 189 -0.95 -10.03 17.33
N HIS A 190 -0.91 -9.10 16.37
CA HIS A 190 0.21 -8.17 16.18
C HIS A 190 -0.13 -6.71 16.54
N GLY A 191 -1.40 -6.40 16.82
CA GLY A 191 -1.83 -5.06 17.22
C GLY A 191 -1.94 -4.06 16.06
N GLU A 192 -1.88 -2.75 16.39
CA GLU A 192 -2.15 -1.65 15.45
C GLU A 192 -0.93 -1.25 14.58
N ASP A 193 0.28 -1.63 14.97
CA ASP A 193 1.53 -1.34 14.24
C ASP A 193 2.37 -2.63 14.11
N PRO A 194 1.88 -3.62 13.33
CA PRO A 194 2.56 -4.90 13.19
C PRO A 194 3.91 -4.80 12.47
N TRP A 195 4.17 -3.69 11.80
CA TRP A 195 5.40 -3.41 11.05
C TRP A 195 6.42 -2.58 11.84
N GLY A 196 6.10 -2.24 13.10
CA GLY A 196 7.02 -1.56 14.02
C GLY A 196 7.47 -0.18 13.55
N TRP A 197 6.61 0.55 12.82
CA TRP A 197 6.95 1.88 12.30
C TRP A 197 7.27 2.88 13.42
N ALA A 198 6.51 2.86 14.52
CA ALA A 198 6.70 3.81 15.62
C ALA A 198 8.10 3.65 16.26
N ASP A 199 8.53 2.40 16.49
CA ASP A 199 9.84 2.07 17.04
C ASP A 199 10.97 2.37 16.05
N ALA A 200 10.75 2.12 14.76
CA ALA A 200 11.67 2.48 13.69
C ALA A 200 11.87 4.01 13.63
N LEU A 201 10.78 4.79 13.69
CA LEU A 201 10.83 6.26 13.71
C LEU A 201 11.55 6.78 14.96
N ALA A 202 11.26 6.20 16.12
CA ALA A 202 11.91 6.58 17.37
C ALA A 202 13.42 6.33 17.31
N SER A 203 13.83 5.20 16.73
CA SER A 203 15.25 4.86 16.54
C SER A 203 15.91 5.75 15.48
N TYR A 204 15.22 6.05 14.39
CA TYR A 204 15.67 6.98 13.36
C TYR A 204 15.94 8.39 13.94
N LYS A 205 15.13 8.85 14.90
CA LYS A 205 15.33 10.13 15.61
C LYS A 205 16.50 10.15 16.60
N LYS A 206 17.03 9.01 17.05
CA LYS A 206 18.07 8.99 18.10
C LYS A 206 19.35 9.64 17.59
N GLY A 207 19.86 10.60 18.36
CA GLY A 207 21.11 11.31 18.07
C GLY A 207 21.03 12.25 16.87
N ARG A 208 19.83 12.51 16.33
CA ARG A 208 19.62 13.25 15.08
C ARG A 208 18.52 14.29 15.24
N LYS A 209 18.72 15.47 14.65
CA LYS A 209 17.66 16.46 14.47
C LYS A 209 17.09 16.29 13.07
N ILE A 210 15.82 15.92 12.97
CA ILE A 210 15.14 15.74 11.68
C ILE A 210 14.48 17.07 11.29
N GLY A 211 14.78 17.53 10.08
CA GLY A 211 14.23 18.76 9.52
C GLY A 211 14.72 20.04 10.21
N GLY A 212 13.98 21.13 9.99
CA GLY A 212 14.34 22.47 10.44
C GLY A 212 15.31 23.18 9.50
N ASP A 213 15.71 24.39 9.89
CA ASP A 213 16.46 25.31 9.01
C ASP A 213 17.98 25.13 9.12
N ASP A 214 18.44 24.12 9.87
CA ASP A 214 19.86 23.89 10.08
C ASP A 214 20.58 23.55 8.78
N LEU A 215 19.87 22.98 7.79
CA LEU A 215 20.33 22.68 6.42
C LEU A 215 19.90 23.73 5.38
N ASP A 216 19.15 24.77 5.77
CA ASP A 216 18.81 25.86 4.88
C ASP A 216 20.03 26.75 4.65
N ILE A 217 20.76 26.48 3.58
CA ILE A 217 21.96 27.24 3.20
C ILE A 217 21.66 28.72 2.93
N THR A 218 20.40 29.09 2.64
CA THR A 218 20.03 30.48 2.37
C THR A 218 20.04 31.32 3.65
N SER A 219 19.80 30.70 4.80
CA SER A 219 19.93 31.31 6.13
C SER A 219 21.37 31.39 6.64
N TRP A 220 22.30 30.61 6.07
CA TRP A 220 23.68 30.54 6.54
C TRP A 220 24.50 31.77 6.18
N THR A 221 25.55 32.03 6.97
CA THR A 221 26.57 33.03 6.60
C THR A 221 27.41 32.53 5.42
N PRO A 222 27.99 33.45 4.62
CA PRO A 222 28.92 33.08 3.54
C PRO A 222 30.08 32.20 4.01
N ALA A 223 30.60 32.44 5.23
CA ALA A 223 31.68 31.65 5.81
C ALA A 223 31.25 30.21 6.08
N LYS A 224 30.05 30.02 6.66
CA LYS A 224 29.49 28.68 6.93
C LYS A 224 29.25 27.93 5.62
N ARG A 225 28.65 28.57 4.61
CA ARG A 225 28.46 27.92 3.29
C ARG A 225 29.78 27.46 2.66
N LYS A 226 30.81 28.32 2.65
CA LYS A 226 32.15 27.96 2.15
C LYS A 226 32.76 26.77 2.89
N GLN A 227 32.56 26.69 4.20
CA GLN A 227 33.09 25.60 5.03
C GLN A 227 32.52 24.24 4.58
N HIS A 228 31.22 24.19 4.30
CA HIS A 228 30.50 22.97 3.90
C HIS A 228 30.51 22.70 2.39
N ALA A 229 30.82 23.68 1.54
CA ALA A 229 30.94 23.48 0.11
C ALA A 229 32.16 22.62 -0.27
N PHE A 230 31.98 21.72 -1.23
CA PHE A 230 33.03 20.82 -1.71
C PHE A 230 34.28 21.56 -2.21
N ASN A 231 34.06 22.60 -3.02
CA ASN A 231 35.14 23.42 -3.61
C ASN A 231 35.63 24.57 -2.72
N LYS A 232 35.14 24.65 -1.47
CA LYS A 232 35.42 25.75 -0.51
C LYS A 232 35.08 27.16 -1.01
N LYS A 233 34.25 27.27 -2.05
CA LYS A 233 33.67 28.53 -2.54
C LYS A 233 32.24 28.66 -2.06
N ASP A 234 31.76 29.89 -1.99
CA ASP A 234 30.36 30.14 -1.60
C ASP A 234 29.46 29.76 -2.79
N PRO A 235 28.53 28.80 -2.66
CA PRO A 235 27.59 28.45 -3.72
C PRO A 235 26.54 29.53 -3.97
N LEU A 236 26.32 30.46 -3.04
CA LEU A 236 25.36 31.55 -3.18
C LEU A 236 26.08 32.90 -3.22
N GLY A 237 26.28 33.44 -4.42
CA GLY A 237 26.80 34.78 -4.63
C GLY A 237 25.78 35.87 -4.32
N LYS A 238 26.20 37.12 -4.50
CA LYS A 238 25.35 38.29 -4.20
C LYS A 238 24.07 38.30 -5.05
N LYS A 239 24.20 38.00 -6.34
CA LYS A 239 23.08 37.99 -7.28
C LYS A 239 22.03 36.95 -6.89
N GLU A 240 22.50 35.78 -6.49
CA GLU A 240 21.68 34.65 -6.05
C GLU A 240 20.90 34.99 -4.78
N ILE A 241 21.59 35.56 -3.78
CA ILE A 241 20.95 36.01 -2.54
C ILE A 241 19.93 37.13 -2.79
N ASP A 242 20.24 38.09 -3.66
CA ASP A 242 19.31 39.17 -4.00
C ASP A 242 18.08 38.63 -4.75
N ALA A 243 18.24 37.64 -5.62
CA ALA A 243 17.12 36.97 -6.29
C ALA A 243 16.22 36.22 -5.31
N ILE A 244 16.80 35.46 -4.38
CA ILE A 244 16.07 34.74 -3.32
C ILE A 244 15.26 35.72 -2.46
N LYS A 245 15.85 36.85 -2.05
CA LYS A 245 15.16 37.89 -1.28
C LYS A 245 13.98 38.52 -2.02
N ASN A 246 14.04 38.55 -3.35
CA ASN A 246 12.96 39.03 -4.20
C ASN A 246 11.94 37.92 -4.55
N GLY A 247 12.03 36.74 -3.93
CA GLY A 247 11.11 35.63 -4.15
C GLY A 247 11.29 34.91 -5.48
N MET A 248 12.46 35.04 -6.13
CA MET A 248 12.74 34.38 -7.39
C MET A 248 13.23 32.94 -7.17
N VAL A 249 12.74 32.00 -7.98
CA VAL A 249 13.23 30.62 -8.01
C VAL A 249 14.56 30.59 -8.75
N MET A 250 15.58 30.04 -8.09
CA MET A 250 16.92 29.91 -8.65
C MET A 250 17.01 28.66 -9.51
N MET A 251 17.36 28.83 -10.79
CA MET A 251 17.82 27.72 -11.62
C MET A 251 19.32 27.53 -11.35
N LEU A 252 19.68 26.45 -10.66
CA LEU A 252 21.07 26.00 -10.58
C LEU A 252 21.45 25.46 -11.95
N GLY A 253 22.40 26.11 -12.61
CA GLY A 253 22.99 25.68 -13.87
C GLY A 253 24.24 24.84 -13.67
#